data_AF-A0A1I5EH54-F1
#
_entry.id   AF-A0A1I5EH54-F1
#
_cell.length_a   1.000
_cell.length_b   1.000
_cell.length_c   1.000
_cell.angle_alpha   90.00
_cell.angle_beta   90.00
_cell.angle_gamma   90.00
#
_symmetry.space_group_name_H-M   'P 1'
#
loop_
_entity.id
_entity.type
_entity.pdbx_description
1 polymer ?
#
loop_
_entity_poly.entity_id
_entity_poly.type
_entity_poly.pdbx_seq_one_letter_code
_entity_poly.pdbx_strand_id
1 'polypeptide(L)'
;MSLFGKSFERELGKNTGKWVSNVIFGDGHATPYRRAESRRQQKLNQQRIQEDNFHQQRLTQIRLEDKLRQKEQLLVIDTAVLQNVDSLSSIKIPNNVEQVVDLLSELTIQIKTNKWQYNTEEGKIRNKYNEALLEKYNQTFIRLKSIDSNHSQLEYFEKNIKDFKKKRFFKKNIALLIIASLIFAVFCIFLIAEGFFTIIFGPIALIVIAIFGYKYYERNQQKDTAKTTNVRYIQEEIKVQETNNIEDTIIIEDNVVEESVFFDLNENERIEKRLSEIWNKYNGKINTQIINRKPIFSADGVNDSILFVGINPSYNPSDDNTFIKSNDENSLMYGSFYQLPNAPEYFKALEFFANKISKGYTHINLLYAREDNRDLLLNSDHNFIREQLELTYETILKIKPVAIFFFSDYCKDLIFGADRWVNPNSESNESYILNGTNFPVFFTNDITSMTVVEQSELIEQIKDLIIK
;
A
#
# COMPACT_ATOMS: atom_id res chain seq x y z
N MET A 1 -69.88 15.04 68.93
CA MET A 1 -69.39 15.19 67.54
C MET A 1 -67.91 15.62 67.51
N SER A 2 -66.95 14.71 67.74
CA SER A 2 -65.50 15.05 67.71
C SER A 2 -64.61 14.01 67.01
N LEU A 3 -65.15 12.84 66.61
CA LEU A 3 -64.36 11.80 65.95
C LEU A 3 -64.30 11.93 64.41
N PHE A 4 -65.32 12.50 63.76
CA PHE A 4 -65.39 12.56 62.30
C PHE A 4 -64.44 13.62 61.68
N GLY A 5 -64.27 14.77 62.31
CA GLY A 5 -63.35 15.82 61.82
C GLY A 5 -61.88 15.40 61.85
N LYS A 6 -61.46 14.72 62.92
CA LYS A 6 -60.08 14.20 63.06
C LYS A 6 -59.78 13.03 62.11
N SER A 7 -60.80 12.28 61.70
CA SER A 7 -60.66 11.22 60.70
C SER A 7 -60.44 11.78 59.30
N PHE A 8 -61.21 12.81 58.94
CA PHE A 8 -61.19 13.41 57.61
C PHE A 8 -59.93 14.26 57.37
N GLU A 9 -59.48 15.02 58.38
CA GLU A 9 -58.23 15.78 58.34
C GLU A 9 -57.00 14.86 58.24
N ARG A 10 -57.06 13.68 58.88
CA ARG A 10 -56.01 12.66 58.82
C ARG A 10 -55.96 11.92 57.49
N GLU A 11 -57.11 11.72 56.83
CA GLU A 11 -57.16 11.14 55.47
C GLU A 11 -56.76 12.13 54.39
N LEU A 12 -57.17 13.40 54.51
CA LEU A 12 -56.72 14.47 53.62
C LEU A 12 -55.22 14.71 53.75
N GLY A 13 -54.66 14.74 54.95
CA GLY A 13 -53.20 14.85 55.16
C GLY A 13 -52.40 13.66 54.62
N LYS A 14 -52.93 12.43 54.72
CA LYS A 14 -52.29 11.21 54.18
C LYS A 14 -52.32 11.16 52.65
N ASN A 15 -53.41 11.59 52.04
CA ASN A 15 -53.57 11.57 50.58
C ASN A 15 -52.84 12.74 49.91
N THR A 16 -52.81 13.92 50.53
CA THR A 16 -51.97 15.05 50.08
C THR A 16 -50.48 14.76 50.25
N GLY A 17 -50.08 14.11 51.36
CA GLY A 17 -48.69 13.65 51.55
C GLY A 17 -48.25 12.58 50.53
N LYS A 18 -49.13 11.65 50.15
CA LYS A 18 -48.88 10.67 49.07
C LYS A 18 -48.76 11.32 47.70
N TRP A 19 -49.58 12.34 47.43
CA TRP A 19 -49.55 13.05 46.16
C TRP A 19 -48.28 13.90 46.02
N VAL A 20 -47.92 14.68 47.05
CA VAL A 20 -46.68 15.46 47.11
C VAL A 20 -45.45 14.54 47.07
N SER A 21 -45.50 13.36 47.71
CA SER A 21 -44.42 12.35 47.64
C SER A 21 -44.27 11.72 46.26
N ASN A 22 -45.34 11.49 45.51
CA ASN A 22 -45.27 10.94 44.14
C ASN A 22 -44.75 11.98 43.13
N VAL A 23 -45.06 13.26 43.34
CA VAL A 23 -44.57 14.36 42.49
C VAL A 23 -43.08 14.64 42.74
N ILE A 24 -42.59 14.45 43.98
CA ILE A 24 -41.18 14.68 44.34
C ILE A 24 -40.27 13.45 44.09
N PHE A 25 -40.77 12.22 44.27
CA PHE A 25 -39.90 11.01 44.24
C PHE A 25 -40.19 10.01 43.11
N GLY A 26 -41.20 10.23 42.27
CA GLY A 26 -41.31 9.57 40.97
C GLY A 26 -41.30 8.02 40.92
N ASP A 27 -41.57 7.32 42.03
CA ASP A 27 -41.45 5.85 42.02
C ASP A 27 -42.44 5.17 42.99
N GLY A 28 -43.55 4.70 42.43
CA GLY A 28 -44.55 3.90 43.15
C GLY A 28 -44.02 2.50 43.48
N HIS A 29 -44.09 2.14 44.77
CA HIS A 29 -43.98 0.79 45.34
C HIS A 29 -43.04 -0.22 44.64
N ALA A 30 -41.78 -0.23 45.11
CA ALA A 30 -40.84 -1.32 44.90
C ALA A 30 -41.34 -2.64 45.51
N THR A 31 -41.89 -3.54 44.70
CA THR A 31 -41.84 -4.99 44.99
C THR A 31 -40.53 -5.54 44.42
N PRO A 32 -39.65 -6.17 45.23
CA PRO A 32 -38.29 -6.58 44.80
C PRO A 32 -38.25 -7.48 43.57
N TYR A 33 -39.27 -8.34 43.38
CA TYR A 33 -39.28 -9.34 42.32
C TYR A 33 -39.53 -8.77 40.91
N ARG A 34 -40.38 -7.75 40.76
CA ARG A 34 -40.74 -7.19 39.44
C ARG A 34 -39.64 -6.28 38.84
N ARG A 35 -38.74 -5.75 39.67
CA ARG A 35 -37.55 -5.00 39.24
C ARG A 35 -36.37 -5.90 38.86
N ALA A 36 -36.32 -7.13 39.35
CA ALA A 36 -35.24 -8.07 39.03
C ALA A 36 -35.40 -8.66 37.62
N GLU A 37 -36.64 -8.98 37.23
CA GLU A 37 -36.94 -9.58 35.93
C GLU A 37 -36.79 -8.59 34.76
N SER A 38 -37.28 -7.36 34.93
CA SER A 38 -37.08 -6.28 33.94
C SER A 38 -35.61 -5.92 33.76
N ARG A 39 -34.82 -5.85 34.85
CA ARG A 39 -33.35 -5.67 34.77
C ARG A 39 -32.64 -6.83 34.09
N ARG A 40 -33.12 -8.07 34.26
CA ARG A 40 -32.55 -9.26 33.61
C ARG A 40 -32.83 -9.25 32.10
N GLN A 41 -34.04 -8.88 31.68
CA GLN A 41 -34.39 -8.69 30.26
C GLN A 41 -33.62 -7.52 29.63
N GLN A 42 -33.46 -6.41 30.35
CA GLN A 42 -32.66 -5.28 29.89
C GLN A 42 -31.18 -5.67 29.70
N LYS A 43 -30.61 -6.44 30.64
CA LYS A 43 -29.24 -6.97 30.51
C LYS A 43 -29.10 -7.91 29.33
N LEU A 44 -30.05 -8.81 29.09
CA LEU A 44 -30.02 -9.73 27.94
C LEU A 44 -30.13 -8.99 26.60
N ASN A 45 -31.00 -7.99 26.49
CA ASN A 45 -31.08 -7.17 25.28
C ASN A 45 -29.83 -6.31 25.07
N GLN A 46 -29.25 -5.76 26.15
CA GLN A 46 -27.98 -5.04 26.08
C GLN A 46 -26.83 -5.96 25.65
N GLN A 47 -26.79 -7.20 26.14
CA GLN A 47 -25.80 -8.20 25.70
C GLN A 47 -25.95 -8.54 24.22
N ARG A 48 -27.17 -8.77 23.72
CA ARG A 48 -27.41 -9.01 22.29
C ARG A 48 -27.01 -7.83 21.41
N ILE A 49 -27.36 -6.61 21.82
CA ILE A 49 -26.96 -5.39 21.10
C ILE A 49 -25.43 -5.23 21.10
N GLN A 50 -24.76 -5.57 22.21
CA GLN A 50 -23.30 -5.56 22.28
C GLN A 50 -22.66 -6.62 21.37
N GLU A 51 -23.19 -7.84 21.35
CA GLU A 51 -22.75 -8.93 20.47
C GLU A 51 -22.95 -8.59 18.99
N ASP A 52 -24.11 -8.03 18.62
CA ASP A 52 -24.42 -7.60 17.26
C ASP A 52 -23.51 -6.44 16.81
N ASN A 53 -23.27 -5.46 17.69
CA ASN A 53 -22.35 -4.36 17.42
C ASN A 53 -20.92 -4.86 17.25
N PHE A 54 -20.46 -5.79 18.09
CA PHE A 54 -19.14 -6.41 17.98
C PHE A 54 -19.02 -7.22 16.69
N HIS A 55 -20.06 -7.97 16.32
CA HIS A 55 -20.07 -8.73 15.07
C HIS A 55 -20.04 -7.81 13.85
N GLN A 56 -20.82 -6.72 13.85
CA GLN A 56 -20.80 -5.72 12.78
C GLN A 56 -19.42 -5.04 12.66
N GLN A 57 -18.80 -4.68 13.79
CA GLN A 57 -17.45 -4.12 13.80
C GLN A 57 -16.43 -5.09 13.21
N ARG A 58 -16.50 -6.38 13.58
CA ARG A 58 -15.63 -7.42 13.03
C ARG A 58 -15.83 -7.59 11.52
N LEU A 59 -17.07 -7.56 11.04
CA LEU A 59 -17.36 -7.63 9.60
C LEU A 59 -16.84 -6.40 8.84
N THR A 60 -16.93 -5.22 9.45
CA THR A 60 -16.35 -4.01 8.85
C THR A 60 -14.84 -4.05 8.79
N GLN A 61 -14.19 -4.61 9.82
CA GLN A 61 -12.74 -4.79 9.85
C GLN A 61 -12.29 -5.78 8.77
N ILE A 62 -12.93 -6.95 8.68
CA ILE A 62 -12.62 -7.95 7.64
C ILE A 62 -12.78 -7.33 6.24
N ARG A 63 -13.86 -6.59 5.98
CA ARG A 63 -14.04 -5.90 4.69
C ARG A 63 -12.97 -4.84 4.41
N LEU A 64 -12.47 -4.17 5.43
CA LEU A 64 -11.43 -3.15 5.29
C LEU A 64 -10.09 -3.83 5.01
N GLU A 65 -9.77 -4.88 5.75
CA GLU A 65 -8.58 -5.71 5.55
C GLU A 65 -8.57 -6.35 4.15
N ASP A 66 -9.69 -6.92 3.70
CA ASP A 66 -9.82 -7.47 2.35
C ASP A 66 -9.59 -6.40 1.27
N LYS A 67 -10.09 -5.18 1.49
CA LYS A 67 -9.84 -4.06 0.57
C LYS A 67 -8.39 -3.61 0.58
N LEU A 68 -7.71 -3.63 1.74
CA LEU A 68 -6.29 -3.31 1.83
C LEU A 68 -5.44 -4.37 1.12
N ARG A 69 -5.70 -5.66 1.40
CA ARG A 69 -5.04 -6.78 0.71
C ARG A 69 -5.22 -6.72 -0.80
N GLN A 70 -6.43 -6.39 -1.28
CA GLN A 70 -6.67 -6.19 -2.71
C GLN A 70 -5.85 -5.03 -3.28
N LYS A 71 -5.73 -3.91 -2.56
CA LYS A 71 -4.91 -2.78 -2.99
C LYS A 71 -3.42 -3.12 -3.02
N GLU A 72 -2.92 -3.81 -1.99
CA GLU A 72 -1.54 -4.28 -1.93
C GLU A 72 -1.22 -5.21 -3.09
N GLN A 73 -2.09 -6.18 -3.37
CA GLN A 73 -1.94 -7.07 -4.53
C GLN A 73 -1.88 -6.28 -5.85
N LEU A 74 -2.72 -5.26 -6.02
CA LEU A 74 -2.70 -4.40 -7.21
C LEU A 74 -1.39 -3.61 -7.31
N LEU A 75 -0.85 -3.12 -6.20
CA LEU A 75 0.42 -2.40 -6.16
C LEU A 75 1.60 -3.32 -6.54
N VAL A 76 1.65 -4.55 -5.99
CA VAL A 76 2.67 -5.54 -6.35
C VAL A 76 2.63 -5.85 -7.85
N ILE A 77 1.43 -6.05 -8.41
CA ILE A 77 1.26 -6.27 -9.84
C ILE A 77 1.69 -5.04 -10.65
N ASP A 78 1.40 -3.82 -10.20
CA ASP A 78 1.81 -2.59 -10.88
C ASP A 78 3.34 -2.45 -10.89
N THR A 79 4.00 -2.67 -9.76
CA THR A 79 5.46 -2.65 -9.66
C THR A 79 6.10 -3.68 -10.59
N ALA A 80 5.62 -4.92 -10.60
CA ALA A 80 6.13 -5.96 -11.51
C ALA A 80 5.90 -5.61 -12.99
N VAL A 81 4.76 -4.99 -13.31
CA VAL A 81 4.46 -4.50 -14.65
C VAL A 81 5.41 -3.37 -15.05
N LEU A 82 5.68 -2.41 -14.16
CA LEU A 82 6.62 -1.31 -14.42
C LEU A 82 8.04 -1.82 -14.66
N GLN A 83 8.52 -2.78 -13.86
CA GLN A 83 9.83 -3.42 -14.08
C GLN A 83 9.93 -4.10 -15.45
N ASN A 84 8.86 -4.76 -15.90
CA ASN A 84 8.81 -5.36 -17.24
C ASN A 84 8.79 -4.30 -18.35
N VAL A 85 8.10 -3.18 -18.13
CA VAL A 85 8.10 -2.02 -19.05
C VAL A 85 9.50 -1.40 -19.14
N ASP A 86 10.20 -1.23 -18.02
CA ASP A 86 11.55 -0.68 -17.97
C ASP A 86 12.54 -1.60 -18.70
N SER A 87 12.45 -2.90 -18.45
CA SER A 87 13.23 -3.93 -19.14
C SER A 87 13.01 -3.86 -20.66
N LEU A 88 11.76 -3.77 -21.11
CA LEU A 88 11.41 -3.63 -22.52
C LEU A 88 11.93 -2.31 -23.13
N SER A 89 11.85 -1.21 -22.37
CA SER A 89 12.31 0.10 -22.82
C SER A 89 13.81 0.10 -23.09
N SER A 90 14.58 -0.63 -22.26
CA SER A 90 16.03 -0.76 -22.34
C SER A 90 16.54 -1.53 -23.57
N ILE A 91 15.68 -2.34 -24.21
CA ILE A 91 16.04 -3.09 -25.41
C ILE A 91 16.39 -2.11 -26.54
N LYS A 92 17.64 -2.11 -27.00
CA LYS A 92 18.08 -1.24 -28.10
C LYS A 92 17.55 -1.78 -29.42
N ILE A 93 16.99 -0.90 -30.26
CA ILE A 93 16.53 -1.26 -31.60
C ILE A 93 17.76 -1.40 -32.51
N PRO A 94 18.05 -2.58 -33.07
CA PRO A 94 19.22 -2.78 -33.92
C PRO A 94 19.15 -1.99 -35.23
N ASN A 95 20.31 -1.83 -35.88
CA ASN A 95 20.41 -1.21 -37.21
C ASN A 95 20.55 -2.23 -38.35
N ASN A 96 20.67 -3.52 -38.02
CA ASN A 96 20.74 -4.61 -38.99
C ASN A 96 19.32 -5.15 -39.27
N VAL A 97 18.97 -5.31 -40.55
CA VAL A 97 17.66 -5.81 -40.99
C VAL A 97 17.30 -7.16 -40.37
N GLU A 98 18.22 -8.13 -40.36
CA GLU A 98 17.98 -9.47 -39.81
C GLU A 98 17.68 -9.40 -38.31
N GLN A 99 18.48 -8.64 -37.56
CA GLN A 99 18.29 -8.45 -36.12
C GLN A 99 16.99 -7.69 -35.78
N VAL A 100 16.55 -6.77 -36.65
CA VAL A 100 15.27 -6.06 -36.50
C VAL A 100 14.10 -7.02 -36.75
N VAL A 101 14.21 -7.92 -37.73
CA VAL A 101 13.21 -8.96 -38.02
C VAL A 101 13.12 -9.97 -36.88
N ASP A 102 14.25 -10.39 -36.32
CA ASP A 102 14.29 -11.29 -35.16
C ASP A 102 13.63 -10.64 -33.93
N LEU A 103 13.95 -9.36 -33.66
CA LEU A 103 13.33 -8.62 -32.58
C LEU A 103 11.81 -8.44 -32.78
N LEU A 104 11.34 -8.19 -34.01
CA LEU A 104 9.90 -8.15 -34.32
C LEU A 104 9.22 -9.50 -34.10
N SER A 105 9.92 -10.59 -34.41
CA SER A 105 9.42 -11.95 -34.18
C SER A 105 9.32 -12.27 -32.70
N GLU A 106 10.32 -11.87 -31.91
CA GLU A 106 10.31 -12.00 -30.45
C GLU A 106 9.18 -11.18 -29.82
N LEU A 107 9.05 -9.90 -30.19
CA LEU A 107 7.96 -9.04 -29.72
C LEU A 107 6.58 -9.56 -30.15
N THR A 108 6.48 -10.19 -31.33
CA THR A 108 5.26 -10.88 -31.78
C THR A 108 4.88 -11.99 -30.79
N ILE A 109 5.85 -12.80 -30.35
CA ILE A 109 5.62 -13.88 -29.38
C ILE A 109 5.19 -13.28 -28.05
N GLN A 110 5.90 -12.27 -27.55
CA GLN A 110 5.59 -11.63 -26.28
C GLN A 110 4.18 -11.01 -26.26
N ILE A 111 3.75 -10.34 -27.34
CA ILE A 111 2.38 -9.80 -27.45
C ILE A 111 1.32 -10.91 -27.56
N LYS A 112 1.64 -12.05 -28.20
CA LYS A 112 0.69 -13.17 -28.30
C LYS A 112 0.52 -13.90 -26.96
N THR A 113 1.61 -14.04 -26.20
CA THR A 113 1.62 -14.66 -24.87
C THR A 113 0.93 -13.75 -23.85
N ASN A 114 1.21 -12.45 -23.89
CA ASN A 114 0.59 -11.47 -23.01
C ASN A 114 -0.74 -10.96 -23.59
N LYS A 115 -1.83 -11.61 -23.20
CA LYS A 115 -3.17 -11.28 -23.69
C LYS A 115 -3.66 -9.93 -23.12
N TRP A 116 -4.32 -9.15 -23.97
CA TRP A 116 -5.07 -7.95 -23.55
C TRP A 116 -6.14 -8.30 -22.52
N GLN A 117 -6.09 -7.60 -21.39
CA GLN A 117 -7.02 -7.76 -20.28
C GLN A 117 -8.20 -6.80 -20.40
N TYR A 118 -9.28 -7.11 -19.69
CA TYR A 118 -10.46 -6.26 -19.58
C TYR A 118 -10.15 -4.97 -18.81
N ASN A 119 -11.04 -3.98 -18.88
CA ASN A 119 -10.90 -2.69 -18.19
C ASN A 119 -11.24 -2.78 -16.69
N THR A 120 -10.69 -3.77 -16.00
CA THR A 120 -10.69 -3.93 -14.54
C THR A 120 -9.49 -3.19 -13.94
N GLU A 121 -9.45 -2.94 -12.63
CA GLU A 121 -8.30 -2.27 -11.99
C GLU A 121 -6.98 -3.00 -12.26
N GLU A 122 -6.94 -4.32 -12.03
CA GLU A 122 -5.78 -5.16 -12.36
C GLU A 122 -5.52 -5.21 -13.88
N GLY A 123 -6.57 -5.26 -14.69
CA GLY A 123 -6.44 -5.33 -16.14
C GLY A 123 -5.87 -4.05 -16.75
N LYS A 124 -6.22 -2.87 -16.20
CA LYS A 124 -5.62 -1.58 -16.58
C LYS A 124 -4.12 -1.58 -16.30
N ILE A 125 -3.72 -2.07 -15.12
CA ILE A 125 -2.33 -2.19 -14.71
C ILE A 125 -1.59 -3.12 -15.67
N ARG A 126 -2.02 -4.38 -15.83
CA ARG A 126 -1.37 -5.36 -16.73
C ARG A 126 -1.31 -4.89 -18.18
N ASN A 127 -2.31 -4.14 -18.64
CA ASN A 127 -2.32 -3.60 -19.99
C ASN A 127 -1.25 -2.51 -20.20
N LYS A 128 -0.70 -1.85 -19.18
CA LYS A 128 0.43 -0.92 -19.34
C LYS A 128 1.62 -1.60 -20.04
N TYR A 129 1.93 -2.85 -19.67
CA TYR A 129 2.96 -3.65 -20.34
C TYR A 129 2.62 -3.96 -21.80
N ASN A 130 1.37 -4.37 -22.07
CA ASN A 130 0.92 -4.65 -23.44
C ASN A 130 0.95 -3.40 -24.34
N GLU A 131 0.67 -2.23 -23.78
CA GLU A 131 0.79 -0.94 -24.47
C GLU A 131 2.25 -0.63 -24.79
N ALA A 132 3.16 -0.81 -23.83
CA ALA A 132 4.59 -0.63 -24.06
C ALA A 132 5.13 -1.61 -25.11
N LEU A 133 4.71 -2.89 -25.07
CA LEU A 133 5.06 -3.90 -26.09
C LEU A 133 4.59 -3.49 -27.48
N LEU A 134 3.34 -3.03 -27.61
CA LEU A 134 2.80 -2.60 -28.89
C LEU A 134 3.51 -1.36 -29.43
N GLU A 135 3.90 -0.43 -28.56
CA GLU A 135 4.63 0.77 -28.94
C GLU A 135 6.06 0.44 -29.38
N LYS A 136 6.79 -0.40 -28.62
CA LYS A 136 8.12 -0.88 -28.99
C LYS A 136 8.10 -1.65 -30.30
N TYR A 137 7.09 -2.49 -30.50
CA TYR A 137 6.86 -3.19 -31.76
C TYR A 137 6.67 -2.19 -32.91
N ASN A 138 5.84 -1.16 -32.71
CA ASN A 138 5.58 -0.14 -33.72
C ASN A 138 6.85 0.63 -34.10
N GLN A 139 7.67 1.02 -33.11
CA GLN A 139 8.96 1.67 -33.34
C GLN A 139 9.90 0.76 -34.15
N THR A 140 9.98 -0.52 -33.79
CA THR A 140 10.83 -1.51 -34.48
C THR A 140 10.35 -1.74 -35.92
N PHE A 141 9.03 -1.77 -36.13
CA PHE A 141 8.43 -1.88 -37.47
C PHE A 141 8.69 -0.65 -38.34
N ILE A 142 8.56 0.56 -37.77
CA ILE A 142 8.91 1.81 -38.47
C ILE A 142 10.38 1.80 -38.87
N ARG A 143 11.26 1.31 -37.97
CA ARG A 143 12.68 1.17 -38.26
C ARG A 143 12.94 0.20 -39.42
N LEU A 144 12.31 -0.97 -39.42
CA LEU A 144 12.39 -1.93 -40.54
C LEU A 144 11.98 -1.27 -41.85
N LYS A 145 10.83 -0.58 -41.88
CA LYS A 145 10.32 0.12 -43.06
C LYS A 145 11.30 1.20 -43.56
N SER A 146 12.02 1.85 -42.66
CA SER A 146 13.01 2.88 -43.01
C SER A 146 14.32 2.32 -43.56
N ILE A 147 14.72 1.11 -43.15
CA ILE A 147 15.96 0.47 -43.60
C ILE A 147 15.73 -0.27 -44.92
N ASP A 148 14.62 -1.01 -45.04
CA ASP A 148 14.23 -1.73 -46.24
C ASP A 148 12.72 -1.63 -46.47
N SER A 149 12.32 -0.74 -47.38
CA SER A 149 10.91 -0.48 -47.69
C SER A 149 10.24 -1.57 -48.53
N ASN A 150 11.00 -2.53 -49.11
CA ASN A 150 10.49 -3.59 -49.99
C ASN A 150 10.68 -4.99 -49.39
N HIS A 151 11.03 -5.09 -48.10
CA HIS A 151 11.25 -6.37 -47.43
C HIS A 151 9.99 -7.26 -47.48
N SER A 152 10.19 -8.54 -47.84
CA SER A 152 9.09 -9.51 -48.06
C SER A 152 8.20 -9.74 -46.84
N GLN A 153 8.71 -9.53 -45.62
CA GLN A 153 7.97 -9.74 -44.37
C GLN A 153 7.24 -8.48 -43.85
N LEU A 154 7.37 -7.32 -44.51
CA LEU A 154 6.70 -6.09 -44.05
C LEU A 154 5.18 -6.23 -43.99
N GLU A 155 4.57 -6.87 -45.00
CA GLU A 155 3.13 -7.09 -45.02
C GLU A 155 2.66 -7.98 -43.85
N TYR A 156 3.46 -9.00 -43.50
CA TYR A 156 3.21 -9.87 -42.36
C TYR A 156 3.21 -9.08 -41.04
N PHE A 157 4.23 -8.26 -40.79
CA PHE A 157 4.33 -7.49 -39.57
C PHE A 157 3.31 -6.34 -39.50
N GLU A 158 2.96 -5.72 -40.63
CA GLU A 158 1.90 -4.72 -40.70
C GLU A 158 0.53 -5.31 -40.35
N LYS A 159 0.24 -6.51 -40.89
CA LYS A 159 -0.98 -7.25 -40.54
C LYS A 159 -1.04 -7.56 -39.05
N ASN A 160 0.07 -8.01 -38.46
CA ASN A 160 0.16 -8.27 -37.02
C ASN A 160 -0.15 -7.00 -36.19
N ILE A 161 0.40 -5.83 -36.55
CA ILE A 161 0.08 -4.55 -35.87
C ILE A 161 -1.41 -4.26 -35.92
N LYS A 162 -2.02 -4.37 -37.11
CA LYS A 162 -3.46 -4.13 -37.29
C LYS A 162 -4.29 -5.06 -36.41
N ASP A 163 -3.92 -6.33 -36.34
CA ASP A 163 -4.62 -7.31 -35.51
C ASP A 163 -4.44 -7.06 -34.01
N PHE A 164 -3.24 -6.65 -33.57
CA PHE A 164 -2.99 -6.28 -32.18
C PHE A 164 -3.78 -5.03 -31.76
N LYS A 165 -3.84 -4.00 -32.61
CA LYS A 165 -4.66 -2.79 -32.37
C LYS A 165 -6.15 -3.10 -32.29
N LYS A 166 -6.66 -4.01 -33.14
CA LYS A 166 -8.05 -4.47 -33.05
C LYS A 166 -8.32 -5.19 -31.73
N LYS A 167 -7.45 -6.14 -31.33
CA LYS A 167 -7.60 -6.88 -30.06
C LYS A 167 -7.61 -5.95 -28.85
N ARG A 168 -6.73 -4.94 -28.83
CA ARG A 168 -6.72 -3.85 -27.85
C ARG A 168 -8.08 -3.15 -27.77
N PHE A 169 -8.60 -2.69 -28.91
CA PHE A 169 -9.86 -1.97 -28.97
C PHE A 169 -11.05 -2.79 -28.43
N PHE A 170 -11.19 -4.04 -28.87
CA PHE A 170 -12.29 -4.91 -28.42
C PHE A 170 -12.23 -5.20 -26.92
N LYS A 171 -11.05 -5.49 -26.38
CA LYS A 171 -10.91 -5.84 -24.96
C LYS A 171 -11.08 -4.65 -24.02
N LYS A 172 -10.58 -3.48 -24.41
CA LYS A 172 -10.72 -2.24 -23.61
C LYS A 172 -12.16 -1.74 -23.57
N ASN A 173 -12.89 -1.83 -24.69
CA ASN A 173 -14.20 -1.21 -24.84
C ASN A 173 -15.38 -2.19 -24.77
N ILE A 174 -15.17 -3.44 -24.33
CA ILE A 174 -16.21 -4.47 -24.41
C ILE A 174 -17.51 -4.10 -23.69
N ALA A 175 -17.41 -3.45 -22.52
CA ALA A 175 -18.60 -3.02 -21.76
C ALA A 175 -19.40 -1.94 -22.52
N LEU A 176 -18.71 -0.98 -23.12
CA LEU A 176 -19.33 0.06 -23.94
C LEU A 176 -19.96 -0.55 -25.21
N LEU A 177 -19.31 -1.54 -25.83
CA LEU A 177 -19.86 -2.26 -26.97
C LEU A 177 -21.13 -3.05 -26.59
N ILE A 178 -21.18 -3.66 -25.40
CA ILE A 178 -22.38 -4.35 -24.90
C ILE A 178 -23.53 -3.34 -24.67
N ILE A 179 -23.23 -2.21 -24.01
CA ILE A 179 -24.23 -1.15 -23.78
C ILE A 179 -24.74 -0.58 -25.11
N ALA A 180 -23.84 -0.26 -26.03
CA ALA A 180 -24.19 0.22 -27.36
C ALA A 180 -25.04 -0.81 -28.12
N SER A 181 -24.72 -2.10 -28.01
CA SER A 181 -25.51 -3.19 -28.59
C SER A 181 -26.91 -3.29 -27.97
N LEU A 182 -27.04 -3.04 -26.67
CA LEU A 182 -28.33 -3.09 -25.98
C LEU A 182 -29.21 -1.88 -26.35
N ILE A 183 -28.62 -0.69 -26.40
CA ILE A 183 -29.28 0.53 -26.91
C ILE A 183 -29.73 0.32 -28.35
N PHE A 184 -28.85 -0.25 -29.19
CA PHE A 184 -29.16 -0.58 -30.57
C PHE A 184 -30.31 -1.58 -30.69
N ALA A 185 -30.34 -2.63 -29.86
CA ALA A 185 -31.43 -3.61 -29.85
C ALA A 185 -32.77 -2.97 -29.46
N VAL A 186 -32.80 -2.11 -28.44
CA VAL A 186 -34.01 -1.36 -28.05
C VAL A 186 -34.48 -0.43 -29.18
N PHE A 187 -33.54 0.26 -29.82
CA PHE A 187 -33.82 1.12 -30.96
C PHE A 187 -34.39 0.32 -32.15
N CYS A 188 -33.86 -0.87 -32.43
CA CYS A 188 -34.40 -1.75 -33.46
C CYS A 188 -35.83 -2.21 -33.13
N ILE A 189 -36.13 -2.57 -31.87
CA ILE A 189 -37.49 -2.96 -31.45
C ILE A 189 -38.46 -1.79 -31.65
N PHE A 190 -38.06 -0.57 -31.28
CA PHE A 190 -38.86 0.64 -31.50
C PHE A 190 -39.14 0.87 -32.99
N LEU A 191 -38.11 0.77 -33.84
CA LEU A 191 -38.28 0.93 -35.29
C LEU A 191 -39.15 -0.16 -35.93
N ILE A 192 -39.15 -1.38 -35.38
CA ILE A 192 -40.03 -2.47 -35.83
C ILE A 192 -41.48 -2.18 -35.43
N ALA A 193 -41.72 -1.72 -34.18
CA ALA A 193 -43.05 -1.42 -33.68
C ALA A 193 -43.74 -0.29 -34.47
N GLU A 194 -42.97 0.74 -34.86
CA GLU A 194 -43.45 1.88 -35.64
C GLU A 194 -43.44 1.61 -37.18
N GLY A 195 -43.02 0.42 -37.61
CA GLY A 195 -43.00 0.03 -39.03
C GLY A 195 -41.92 0.71 -39.89
N PHE A 196 -41.01 1.48 -39.30
CA PHE A 196 -39.92 2.19 -40.01
C PHE A 196 -38.66 1.35 -40.24
N PHE A 197 -38.58 0.14 -39.68
CA PHE A 197 -37.37 -0.69 -39.72
C PHE A 197 -36.85 -0.97 -41.14
N THR A 198 -37.73 -1.37 -42.05
CA THR A 198 -37.37 -1.71 -43.44
C THR A 198 -36.96 -0.50 -44.26
N ILE A 199 -37.54 0.67 -43.97
CA ILE A 199 -37.25 1.94 -44.67
C ILE A 199 -35.85 2.45 -44.31
N ILE A 200 -35.44 2.32 -43.05
CA ILE A 200 -34.15 2.82 -42.58
C ILE A 200 -33.03 1.80 -42.85
N PHE A 201 -33.23 0.51 -42.53
CA PHE A 201 -32.18 -0.50 -42.66
C PHE A 201 -32.09 -1.15 -44.04
N GLY A 202 -33.15 -1.12 -44.85
CA GLY A 202 -33.14 -1.66 -46.22
C GLY A 202 -32.10 -1.01 -47.14
N PRO A 203 -32.03 0.34 -47.21
CA PRO A 203 -31.01 1.03 -47.99
C PRO A 203 -29.59 0.76 -47.49
N ILE A 204 -29.40 0.71 -46.16
CA ILE A 204 -28.12 0.41 -45.53
C ILE A 204 -27.66 -1.01 -45.89
N ALA A 205 -28.56 -1.99 -45.83
CA ALA A 205 -28.25 -3.37 -46.20
C ALA A 205 -27.84 -3.50 -47.68
N LEU A 206 -28.52 -2.78 -48.59
CA LEU A 206 -28.15 -2.75 -50.02
C LEU A 206 -26.77 -2.12 -50.25
N ILE A 207 -26.45 -1.02 -49.54
CA ILE A 207 -25.13 -0.38 -49.62
C ILE A 207 -24.04 -1.32 -49.07
N VAL A 208 -24.30 -2.01 -47.96
CA VAL A 208 -23.36 -2.98 -47.37
C VAL A 208 -23.14 -4.16 -48.33
N ILE A 209 -24.21 -4.71 -48.93
CA ILE A 209 -24.09 -5.77 -49.94
C ILE A 209 -23.28 -5.28 -51.16
N ALA A 210 -23.48 -4.04 -51.61
CA ALA A 210 -22.71 -3.46 -52.70
C ALA A 210 -21.22 -3.31 -52.34
N ILE A 211 -20.89 -2.83 -51.14
CA ILE A 211 -19.50 -2.68 -50.66
C ILE A 211 -18.82 -4.03 -50.48
N PHE A 212 -19.49 -5.01 -49.85
CA PHE A 212 -18.93 -6.35 -49.67
C PHE A 212 -18.85 -7.12 -50.98
N GLY A 213 -19.82 -6.97 -51.88
CA GLY A 213 -19.78 -7.50 -53.24
C GLY A 213 -18.63 -6.93 -54.05
N TYR A 214 -18.39 -5.62 -53.96
CA TYR A 214 -17.25 -4.94 -54.58
C TYR A 214 -15.91 -5.42 -54.01
N LYS A 215 -15.78 -5.51 -52.67
CA LYS A 215 -14.56 -6.04 -52.03
C LYS A 215 -14.32 -7.52 -52.32
N TYR A 216 -15.37 -8.33 -52.43
CA TYR A 216 -15.27 -9.73 -52.82
C TYR A 216 -14.82 -9.87 -54.27
N TYR A 217 -15.36 -9.04 -55.16
CA TYR A 217 -14.94 -8.95 -56.56
C TYR A 217 -13.46 -8.53 -56.69
N GLU A 218 -13.02 -7.50 -55.97
CA GLU A 218 -11.62 -7.05 -55.94
C GLU A 218 -10.67 -8.14 -55.43
N ARG A 219 -11.07 -8.87 -54.38
CA ARG A 219 -10.26 -9.94 -53.77
C ARG A 219 -10.18 -11.20 -54.63
N ASN A 220 -11.16 -11.45 -55.49
CA ASN A 220 -11.09 -12.54 -56.47
C ASN A 220 -10.24 -12.18 -57.69
N GLN A 221 -10.12 -10.89 -58.08
CA GLN A 221 -9.13 -10.50 -59.09
C GLN A 221 -7.67 -10.68 -58.62
N GLN A 222 -7.39 -10.51 -57.32
CA GLN A 222 -6.05 -10.75 -56.76
C GLN A 222 -5.67 -12.23 -56.60
N LYS A 223 -6.64 -13.16 -56.61
CA LYS A 223 -6.37 -14.59 -56.48
C LYS A 223 -5.96 -15.26 -57.79
N ASP A 224 -6.21 -14.63 -58.93
CA ASP A 224 -5.78 -15.15 -60.24
C ASP A 224 -4.29 -14.88 -60.54
N THR A 225 -3.59 -14.10 -59.70
CA THR A 225 -2.17 -13.74 -59.88
C THR A 225 -1.20 -14.35 -58.89
N ALA A 226 -1.65 -15.14 -57.90
CA ALA A 226 -0.76 -15.73 -56.89
C ALA A 226 -1.10 -17.21 -56.59
N LYS A 227 -0.67 -18.11 -57.48
CA LYS A 227 -0.55 -19.55 -57.21
C LYS A 227 0.80 -20.08 -57.70
N THR A 228 1.77 -20.12 -56.79
CA THR A 228 2.98 -20.97 -56.70
C THR A 228 3.83 -20.31 -55.60
N THR A 229 4.27 -20.94 -54.51
CA THR A 229 4.76 -22.30 -54.27
C THR A 229 4.71 -22.55 -52.75
N ASN A 230 4.19 -23.69 -52.30
CA ASN A 230 4.35 -24.16 -50.92
C ASN A 230 5.51 -25.15 -50.88
N VAL A 231 6.50 -24.91 -50.02
CA VAL A 231 7.48 -25.93 -49.63
C VAL A 231 7.30 -26.23 -48.14
N ARG A 232 6.95 -27.49 -47.87
CA ARG A 232 7.00 -28.15 -46.56
C ARG A 232 8.47 -28.32 -46.14
N TYR A 233 8.77 -28.08 -44.87
CA TYR A 233 9.84 -28.80 -44.19
C TYR A 233 9.32 -29.43 -42.91
N ILE A 234 9.67 -30.71 -42.78
CA ILE A 234 9.54 -31.61 -41.63
C ILE A 234 10.67 -31.25 -40.67
N GLN A 235 10.43 -31.32 -39.36
CA GLN A 235 11.52 -31.37 -38.39
C GLN A 235 11.27 -32.48 -37.37
N GLU A 236 12.26 -33.37 -37.32
CA GLU A 236 12.34 -34.62 -36.58
C GLU A 236 12.54 -34.40 -35.07
N GLU A 237 11.98 -35.31 -34.29
CA GLU A 237 12.34 -35.54 -32.89
C GLU A 237 13.74 -36.18 -32.81
N ILE A 238 14.59 -35.67 -31.91
CA ILE A 238 15.66 -36.45 -31.31
C ILE A 238 15.63 -36.22 -29.80
N LYS A 239 15.70 -37.34 -29.07
CA LYS A 239 15.68 -37.48 -27.62
C LYS A 239 17.07 -37.96 -27.16
N VAL A 240 17.34 -37.74 -25.87
CA VAL A 240 18.31 -38.40 -24.96
C VAL A 240 19.77 -37.88 -24.98
N GLN A 241 20.27 -37.31 -23.87
CA GLN A 241 21.01 -38.02 -22.80
C GLN A 241 21.47 -37.11 -21.64
N GLU A 242 21.19 -37.58 -20.43
CA GLU A 242 21.79 -37.18 -19.15
C GLU A 242 23.23 -37.72 -19.02
N THR A 243 24.14 -36.99 -18.35
CA THR A 243 25.00 -37.53 -17.27
C THR A 243 25.75 -36.42 -16.47
N ASN A 244 25.40 -36.31 -15.19
CA ASN A 244 26.20 -36.24 -13.93
C ASN A 244 27.37 -35.25 -13.66
N ASN A 245 27.21 -34.61 -12.49
CA ASN A 245 28.12 -34.37 -11.34
C ASN A 245 29.20 -33.26 -11.37
N ILE A 246 29.19 -32.44 -10.29
CA ILE A 246 30.25 -32.15 -9.27
C ILE A 246 29.61 -31.13 -8.29
N GLU A 247 29.10 -31.56 -7.13
CA GLU A 247 29.74 -31.63 -5.80
C GLU A 247 29.89 -30.28 -5.06
N ASP A 248 29.26 -30.27 -3.88
CA ASP A 248 29.24 -29.21 -2.87
C ASP A 248 30.63 -28.90 -2.30
N THR A 249 30.84 -27.64 -1.91
CA THR A 249 31.81 -27.33 -0.86
C THR A 249 31.28 -26.20 0.01
N ILE A 250 30.74 -26.61 1.16
CA ILE A 250 30.47 -25.76 2.32
C ILE A 250 31.82 -25.52 3.00
N ILE A 251 32.26 -24.27 3.09
CA ILE A 251 33.36 -23.85 3.96
C ILE A 251 32.72 -23.25 5.21
N ILE A 252 32.89 -23.95 6.32
CA ILE A 252 32.68 -23.48 7.68
C ILE A 252 33.99 -22.83 8.09
N GLU A 253 33.99 -21.52 8.35
CA GLU A 253 35.08 -20.86 9.08
C GLU A 253 34.60 -20.49 10.48
N ASP A 254 35.53 -20.69 11.41
CA ASP A 254 35.39 -20.80 12.84
C ASP A 254 34.90 -19.54 13.58
N ASN A 255 34.03 -19.80 14.57
CA ASN A 255 33.99 -19.20 15.92
C ASN A 255 34.69 -17.84 16.09
N VAL A 256 34.01 -16.77 15.65
CA VAL A 256 34.09 -15.47 16.32
C VAL A 256 33.02 -15.51 17.41
N VAL A 257 33.36 -15.10 18.62
CA VAL A 257 32.38 -14.87 19.69
C VAL A 257 31.36 -13.87 19.13
N GLU A 258 30.17 -14.35 18.74
CA GLU A 258 29.11 -13.52 18.19
C GLU A 258 28.69 -12.53 19.29
N GLU A 259 29.21 -11.30 19.21
CA GLU A 259 28.56 -10.17 19.84
C GLU A 259 27.11 -10.16 19.36
N SER A 260 26.15 -10.10 20.29
CA SER A 260 24.75 -10.13 19.93
C SER A 260 24.46 -8.98 18.96
N VAL A 261 23.96 -9.30 17.77
CA VAL A 261 23.62 -8.30 16.73
C VAL A 261 22.65 -7.24 17.28
N PHE A 262 21.84 -7.63 18.26
CA PHE A 262 20.85 -6.79 18.92
C PHE A 262 21.26 -6.44 20.35
N PHE A 263 20.79 -5.28 20.82
CA PHE A 263 20.86 -4.88 22.22
C PHE A 263 19.53 -4.26 22.67
N ASP A 264 19.21 -4.38 23.96
CA ASP A 264 17.96 -3.91 24.55
C ASP A 264 17.98 -2.38 24.77
N LEU A 265 17.12 -1.67 24.03
CA LEU A 265 16.92 -0.23 24.19
C LEU A 265 16.16 0.12 25.46
N ASN A 266 15.31 -0.78 25.94
CA ASN A 266 14.51 -0.65 27.16
C ASN A 266 15.16 -1.34 28.37
N GLU A 267 16.46 -1.57 28.34
CA GLU A 267 17.21 -2.11 29.47
C GLU A 267 16.87 -1.39 30.78
N ASN A 268 16.63 -2.16 31.84
CA ASN A 268 16.19 -1.66 33.16
C ASN A 268 14.86 -0.88 33.11
N GLU A 269 14.03 -1.15 32.10
CA GLU A 269 12.71 -0.56 31.89
C GLU A 269 12.77 0.97 31.66
N ARG A 270 13.90 1.47 31.13
CA ARG A 270 14.17 2.92 31.08
C ARG A 270 13.15 3.68 30.22
N ILE A 271 12.69 3.09 29.10
CA ILE A 271 11.80 3.76 28.15
C ILE A 271 10.39 3.71 28.69
N GLU A 272 9.92 2.52 29.09
CA GLU A 272 8.55 2.36 29.60
C GLU A 272 8.32 3.18 30.88
N LYS A 273 9.27 3.21 31.83
CA LYS A 273 9.15 4.03 33.04
C LYS A 273 9.05 5.51 32.68
N ARG A 274 9.92 5.98 31.78
CA ARG A 274 9.93 7.39 31.38
C ARG A 274 8.65 7.77 30.64
N LEU A 275 8.13 6.91 29.76
CA LEU A 275 6.85 7.12 29.09
C LEU A 275 5.69 7.16 30.06
N SER A 276 5.67 6.28 31.06
CA SER A 276 4.63 6.28 32.10
C SER A 276 4.68 7.52 32.97
N GLU A 277 5.87 8.03 33.31
CA GLU A 277 6.02 9.33 33.99
C GLU A 277 5.43 10.47 33.14
N ILE A 278 5.78 10.52 31.85
CA ILE A 278 5.28 11.54 30.92
C ILE A 278 3.75 11.44 30.81
N TRP A 279 3.19 10.26 30.51
CA TRP A 279 1.75 10.08 30.35
C TRP A 279 0.97 10.45 31.61
N ASN A 280 1.46 10.07 32.79
CA ASN A 280 0.83 10.42 34.05
C ASN A 280 0.90 11.93 34.34
N LYS A 281 2.04 12.57 34.05
CA LYS A 281 2.24 14.03 34.28
C LYS A 281 1.32 14.92 33.43
N TYR A 282 0.99 14.46 32.23
CA TYR A 282 0.14 15.19 31.27
C TYR A 282 -1.31 14.66 31.19
N ASN A 283 -1.66 13.67 32.01
CA ASN A 283 -3.03 13.21 32.13
C ASN A 283 -3.96 14.35 32.56
N GLY A 284 -5.04 14.56 31.81
CA GLY A 284 -5.97 15.68 32.00
C GLY A 284 -5.50 17.05 31.47
N LYS A 285 -4.28 17.17 30.95
CA LYS A 285 -3.76 18.39 30.28
C LYS A 285 -3.78 18.30 28.75
N ILE A 286 -3.75 17.08 28.23
CA ILE A 286 -3.72 16.79 26.80
C ILE A 286 -5.06 16.21 26.36
N ASN A 287 -5.35 16.37 25.07
CA ASN A 287 -6.54 15.79 24.45
C ASN A 287 -6.65 14.29 24.78
N THR A 288 -7.85 13.89 25.21
CA THR A 288 -8.16 12.52 25.61
C THR A 288 -7.94 11.51 24.48
N GLN A 289 -7.99 11.94 23.22
CA GLN A 289 -7.68 11.11 22.06
C GLN A 289 -6.21 10.71 22.00
N ILE A 290 -5.28 11.54 22.47
CA ILE A 290 -3.84 11.22 22.50
C ILE A 290 -3.50 10.46 23.78
N ILE A 291 -3.86 11.02 24.94
CA ILE A 291 -3.36 10.54 26.24
C ILE A 291 -3.93 9.17 26.64
N ASN A 292 -5.11 8.79 26.12
CA ASN A 292 -5.70 7.47 26.39
C ASN A 292 -5.06 6.36 25.54
N ARG A 293 -4.21 6.70 24.57
CA ARG A 293 -3.51 5.71 23.74
C ARG A 293 -2.18 5.40 24.38
N LYS A 294 -1.90 4.09 24.54
CA LYS A 294 -0.57 3.62 24.99
C LYS A 294 0.49 4.03 23.96
N PRO A 295 1.61 4.65 24.37
CA PRO A 295 2.70 4.96 23.44
C PRO A 295 3.36 3.68 22.89
N ILE A 296 4.02 3.80 21.73
CA ILE A 296 4.76 2.70 21.10
C ILE A 296 6.23 3.04 20.95
N PHE A 297 7.12 2.10 21.28
CA PHE A 297 8.57 2.22 21.09
C PHE A 297 9.23 0.93 20.56
N SER A 298 10.43 1.06 20.00
CA SER A 298 11.28 -0.11 19.65
C SER A 298 11.99 -0.63 20.89
N ALA A 299 11.84 -1.93 21.18
CA ALA A 299 12.52 -2.60 22.29
C ALA A 299 14.00 -2.87 21.98
N ASP A 300 14.34 -3.10 20.71
CA ASP A 300 15.69 -3.51 20.30
C ASP A 300 16.35 -2.47 19.40
N GLY A 301 17.67 -2.35 19.56
CA GLY A 301 18.57 -1.65 18.65
C GLY A 301 19.53 -2.66 17.99
N VAL A 302 20.08 -2.27 16.84
CA VAL A 302 21.05 -3.08 16.08
C VAL A 302 22.44 -2.47 16.20
N ASN A 303 23.44 -3.28 16.54
CA ASN A 303 24.83 -2.84 16.60
C ASN A 303 25.35 -2.46 15.19
N ASP A 304 26.25 -1.49 15.12
CA ASP A 304 26.83 -0.99 13.87
C ASP A 304 25.77 -0.67 12.79
N SER A 305 24.78 0.15 13.16
CA SER A 305 23.60 0.42 12.34
C SER A 305 23.41 1.88 11.95
N ILE A 306 22.71 2.07 10.83
CA ILE A 306 22.05 3.33 10.49
C ILE A 306 20.79 3.47 11.34
N LEU A 307 20.48 4.68 11.78
CA LEU A 307 19.21 4.99 12.44
C LEU A 307 18.23 5.67 11.48
N PHE A 308 17.06 5.05 11.30
CA PHE A 308 15.91 5.66 10.65
C PHE A 308 14.92 6.18 11.69
N VAL A 309 14.52 7.44 11.56
CA VAL A 309 13.64 8.12 12.51
C VAL A 309 12.40 8.65 11.81
N GLY A 310 11.26 8.00 12.04
CA GLY A 310 9.94 8.53 11.67
C GLY A 310 9.46 9.59 12.66
N ILE A 311 8.35 10.28 12.36
CA ILE A 311 7.80 11.31 13.27
C ILE A 311 7.13 10.66 14.48
N ASN A 312 6.10 9.85 14.24
CA ASN A 312 5.29 9.22 15.27
C ASN A 312 4.52 8.04 14.67
N PRO A 313 4.18 7.00 15.46
CA PRO A 313 3.35 5.92 14.96
C PRO A 313 1.91 6.38 14.71
N SER A 314 1.28 5.83 13.68
CA SER A 314 -0.16 5.96 13.43
C SER A 314 -0.99 5.29 14.53
N TYR A 315 -2.26 5.69 14.67
CA TYR A 315 -3.15 5.07 15.64
C TYR A 315 -3.98 3.94 15.02
N ASN A 316 -3.70 2.70 15.43
CA ASN A 316 -4.56 1.56 15.13
C ASN A 316 -4.99 0.88 16.44
N PRO A 317 -6.30 0.79 16.75
CA PRO A 317 -6.77 0.12 17.97
C PRO A 317 -6.36 -1.37 18.10
N SER A 318 -6.05 -2.03 16.98
CA SER A 318 -5.61 -3.43 16.99
C SER A 318 -4.18 -3.63 17.51
N ASP A 319 -3.38 -2.56 17.53
CA ASP A 319 -2.01 -2.56 18.04
C ASP A 319 -1.94 -2.99 19.51
N ASP A 320 -2.94 -2.63 20.32
CA ASP A 320 -3.03 -2.96 21.75
C ASP A 320 -3.09 -4.47 22.03
N ASN A 321 -3.44 -5.25 21.01
CA ASN A 321 -3.49 -6.71 21.05
C ASN A 321 -2.36 -7.38 20.24
N THR A 322 -1.65 -6.61 19.41
CA THR A 322 -0.63 -7.13 18.48
C THR A 322 0.78 -6.92 19.05
N PHE A 323 1.04 -5.73 19.59
CA PHE A 323 2.35 -5.40 20.13
C PHE A 323 2.56 -5.96 21.54
N ILE A 324 3.82 -6.12 21.90
CA ILE A 324 4.23 -6.59 23.23
C ILE A 324 3.89 -5.48 24.23
N LYS A 325 3.26 -5.82 25.34
CA LYS A 325 2.95 -4.85 26.40
C LYS A 325 4.16 -4.64 27.28
N SER A 326 4.38 -3.41 27.73
CA SER A 326 5.34 -3.08 28.78
C SER A 326 5.02 -3.80 30.08
N ASN A 327 6.00 -3.93 30.97
CA ASN A 327 5.85 -4.60 32.27
C ASN A 327 4.79 -3.91 33.14
N ASP A 328 4.68 -2.58 33.02
CA ASP A 328 3.66 -1.79 33.69
C ASP A 328 2.34 -1.68 32.90
N GLU A 329 2.26 -2.36 31.74
CA GLU A 329 1.17 -2.35 30.77
C GLU A 329 0.76 -0.96 30.24
N ASN A 330 1.50 0.11 30.51
CA ASN A 330 1.14 1.47 30.09
C ASN A 330 1.62 1.81 28.67
N SER A 331 2.56 1.04 28.14
CA SER A 331 3.18 1.23 26.83
C SER A 331 3.13 -0.07 26.00
N LEU A 332 3.39 0.06 24.71
CA LEU A 332 3.54 -1.05 23.78
C LEU A 332 4.95 -1.01 23.16
N MET A 333 5.49 -2.18 22.84
CA MET A 333 6.80 -2.31 22.25
C MET A 333 6.81 -3.30 21.07
N TYR A 334 7.75 -3.09 20.16
CA TYR A 334 8.06 -4.01 19.07
C TYR A 334 9.56 -4.30 19.03
N GLY A 335 9.91 -5.53 18.68
CA GLY A 335 11.32 -5.91 18.46
C GLY A 335 11.84 -5.47 17.10
N SER A 336 13.14 -5.61 16.88
CA SER A 336 13.75 -5.23 15.61
C SER A 336 13.20 -6.09 14.45
N PHE A 337 12.92 -5.45 13.32
CA PHE A 337 12.56 -6.12 12.06
C PHE A 337 13.77 -6.45 11.18
N TYR A 338 14.98 -6.09 11.61
CA TYR A 338 16.21 -6.36 10.86
C TYR A 338 16.45 -7.87 10.74
N GLN A 339 16.76 -8.34 9.52
CA GLN A 339 17.00 -9.74 9.18
C GLN A 339 15.82 -10.70 9.42
N LEU A 340 14.64 -10.22 9.82
CA LEU A 340 13.46 -11.08 9.97
C LEU A 340 12.91 -11.47 8.59
N PRO A 341 12.78 -12.77 8.24
CA PRO A 341 12.32 -13.18 6.92
C PRO A 341 10.89 -12.73 6.58
N ASN A 342 10.05 -12.57 7.61
CA ASN A 342 8.64 -12.18 7.51
C ASN A 342 8.40 -10.70 7.89
N ALA A 343 9.44 -9.86 7.91
CA ALA A 343 9.27 -8.42 8.13
C ALA A 343 8.40 -7.78 7.03
N PRO A 344 7.56 -6.78 7.36
CA PRO A 344 6.81 -6.02 6.36
C PRO A 344 7.72 -5.38 5.30
N GLU A 345 7.21 -5.22 4.07
CA GLU A 345 7.98 -4.68 2.92
C GLU A 345 8.65 -3.34 3.24
N TYR A 346 7.99 -2.47 4.01
CA TYR A 346 8.55 -1.22 4.49
C TYR A 346 9.92 -1.42 5.18
N PHE A 347 9.96 -2.32 6.16
CA PHE A 347 11.18 -2.64 6.91
C PHE A 347 12.22 -3.38 6.06
N LYS A 348 11.79 -4.16 5.07
CA LYS A 348 12.69 -4.78 4.08
C LYS A 348 13.35 -3.76 3.15
N ALA A 349 12.66 -2.67 2.81
CA ALA A 349 13.26 -1.58 2.05
C ALA A 349 14.32 -0.83 2.88
N LEU A 350 14.06 -0.59 4.18
CA LEU A 350 15.07 -0.04 5.10
C LEU A 350 16.31 -0.96 5.19
N GLU A 351 16.08 -2.27 5.31
CA GLU A 351 17.13 -3.30 5.32
C GLU A 351 17.95 -3.29 4.03
N PHE A 352 17.28 -3.25 2.87
CA PHE A 352 17.95 -3.21 1.57
C PHE A 352 18.85 -1.98 1.43
N PHE A 353 18.38 -0.80 1.85
CA PHE A 353 19.18 0.42 1.84
C PHE A 353 20.41 0.31 2.74
N ALA A 354 20.24 -0.14 3.98
CA ALA A 354 21.35 -0.26 4.93
C ALA A 354 22.40 -1.29 4.47
N ASN A 355 21.95 -2.40 3.85
CA ASN A 355 22.82 -3.40 3.28
C ASN A 355 23.70 -2.85 2.13
N LYS A 356 23.25 -1.83 1.38
CA LYS A 356 24.06 -1.20 0.32
C LYS A 356 25.30 -0.49 0.82
N ILE A 357 25.31 -0.10 2.10
CA ILE A 357 26.49 0.46 2.77
C ILE A 357 27.12 -0.51 3.78
N SER A 358 26.73 -1.79 3.73
CA SER A 358 27.24 -2.85 4.63
C SER A 358 27.01 -2.56 6.12
N LYS A 359 25.85 -2.01 6.47
CA LYS A 359 25.46 -1.71 7.86
C LYS A 359 24.11 -2.33 8.21
N GLY A 360 23.87 -2.54 9.50
CA GLY A 360 22.52 -2.85 10.00
C GLY A 360 21.61 -1.62 9.98
N TYR A 361 20.35 -1.78 10.37
CA TYR A 361 19.48 -0.62 10.65
C TYR A 361 18.73 -0.75 11.96
N THR A 362 18.51 0.38 12.61
CA THR A 362 17.57 0.55 13.71
C THR A 362 16.47 1.52 13.27
N HIS A 363 15.22 1.25 13.65
CA HIS A 363 14.09 2.14 13.36
C HIS A 363 13.41 2.58 14.66
N ILE A 364 13.24 3.89 14.83
CA ILE A 364 12.49 4.48 15.94
C ILE A 364 11.58 5.61 15.44
N ASN A 365 10.74 6.13 16.31
CA ASN A 365 9.99 7.36 16.05
C ASN A 365 10.50 8.49 16.94
N LEU A 366 10.36 9.72 16.44
CA LEU A 366 10.75 10.93 17.15
C LEU A 366 9.85 11.17 18.37
N LEU A 367 8.54 10.91 18.21
CA LEU A 367 7.53 10.94 19.25
C LEU A 367 6.90 9.55 19.43
N TYR A 368 6.55 9.23 20.66
CA TYR A 368 6.00 7.92 21.04
C TYR A 368 4.48 7.88 21.01
N ALA A 369 3.84 9.06 20.99
CA ALA A 369 2.40 9.21 20.92
C ALA A 369 1.82 8.71 19.58
N ARG A 370 0.80 7.85 19.66
CA ARG A 370 0.07 7.36 18.49
C ARG A 370 -0.98 8.36 18.05
N GLU A 371 -0.84 8.91 16.85
CA GLU A 371 -1.80 9.88 16.31
C GLU A 371 -1.70 9.99 14.78
N ASP A 372 -2.85 9.99 14.11
CA ASP A 372 -2.95 10.21 12.67
C ASP A 372 -3.22 11.69 12.34
N ASN A 373 -3.88 12.40 13.26
CA ASN A 373 -4.10 13.85 13.15
C ASN A 373 -2.87 14.62 13.65
N ARG A 374 -1.96 14.95 12.73
CA ARG A 374 -0.72 15.67 13.01
C ARG A 374 -0.95 17.00 13.75
N ASP A 375 -1.93 17.79 13.31
CA ASP A 375 -2.22 19.10 13.91
C ASP A 375 -2.67 18.94 15.36
N LEU A 376 -3.40 17.87 15.69
CA LEU A 376 -3.82 17.59 17.05
C LEU A 376 -2.62 17.28 17.96
N LEU A 377 -1.65 16.49 17.47
CA LEU A 377 -0.46 16.14 18.23
C LEU A 377 0.47 17.34 18.41
N LEU A 378 0.75 18.10 17.34
CA LEU A 378 1.72 19.20 17.39
C LEU A 378 1.19 20.41 18.16
N ASN A 379 -0.12 20.63 18.19
CA ASN A 379 -0.75 21.67 19.02
C ASN A 379 -1.03 21.22 20.47
N SER A 380 -0.56 20.04 20.88
CA SER A 380 -0.61 19.61 22.29
C SER A 380 0.39 20.39 23.15
N ASP A 381 0.43 20.10 24.45
CA ASP A 381 1.35 20.77 25.37
C ASP A 381 2.81 20.65 24.90
N HIS A 382 3.48 21.77 24.67
CA HIS A 382 4.85 21.79 24.16
C HIS A 382 5.84 21.03 25.06
N ASN A 383 5.60 20.96 26.38
CA ASN A 383 6.46 20.19 27.28
C ASN A 383 6.23 18.68 27.16
N PHE A 384 5.03 18.23 26.78
CA PHE A 384 4.78 16.82 26.48
C PHE A 384 5.51 16.36 25.23
N ILE A 385 5.57 17.22 24.20
CA ILE A 385 6.38 16.97 23.01
C ILE A 385 7.86 16.99 23.39
N ARG A 386 8.32 18.01 24.13
CA ARG A 386 9.73 18.13 24.56
C ARG A 386 10.23 16.92 25.35
N GLU A 387 9.48 16.42 26.33
CA GLU A 387 9.94 15.28 27.15
C GLU A 387 9.99 13.96 26.35
N GLN A 388 9.13 13.78 25.35
CA GLN A 388 9.24 12.67 24.41
C GLN A 388 10.49 12.80 23.54
N LEU A 389 10.75 14.00 23.02
CA LEU A 389 11.97 14.29 22.27
C LEU A 389 13.20 13.96 23.13
N GLU A 390 13.29 14.47 24.36
CA GLU A 390 14.41 14.19 25.27
C GLU A 390 14.68 12.69 25.43
N LEU A 391 13.63 11.90 25.64
CA LEU A 391 13.75 10.43 25.70
C LEU A 391 14.25 9.83 24.38
N THR A 392 13.80 10.34 23.23
CA THR A 392 14.32 9.92 21.93
C THR A 392 15.79 10.27 21.78
N TYR A 393 16.23 11.46 22.18
CA TYR A 393 17.65 11.86 22.12
C TYR A 393 18.53 10.93 22.96
N GLU A 394 18.13 10.62 24.20
CA GLU A 394 18.81 9.64 25.05
C GLU A 394 18.86 8.25 24.39
N THR A 395 17.79 7.87 23.69
CA THR A 395 17.71 6.61 22.94
C THR A 395 18.72 6.59 21.79
N ILE A 396 18.87 7.70 21.05
CA ILE A 396 19.88 7.85 19.99
C ILE A 396 21.29 7.72 20.57
N LEU A 397 21.57 8.34 21.72
CA LEU A 397 22.86 8.22 22.40
C LEU A 397 23.18 6.79 22.82
N LYS A 398 22.15 6.00 23.18
CA LYS A 398 22.32 4.56 23.47
C LYS A 398 22.58 3.76 22.20
N ILE A 399 21.92 4.11 21.08
CA ILE A 399 22.07 3.42 19.80
C ILE A 399 23.47 3.62 19.20
N LYS A 400 24.03 4.82 19.35
CA LYS A 400 25.32 5.20 18.74
C LYS A 400 25.38 4.88 17.23
N PRO A 401 24.43 5.42 16.44
CA PRO A 401 24.31 5.06 15.04
C PRO A 401 25.45 5.63 14.20
N VAL A 402 25.75 4.95 13.11
CA VAL A 402 26.75 5.40 12.12
C VAL A 402 26.27 6.65 11.38
N ALA A 403 24.97 6.75 11.13
CA ALA A 403 24.29 7.91 10.56
C ALA A 403 22.82 7.92 10.98
N ILE A 404 22.20 9.11 11.00
CA ILE A 404 20.80 9.30 11.39
C ILE A 404 20.03 9.93 10.23
N PHE A 405 18.90 9.32 9.86
CA PHE A 405 17.97 9.83 8.86
C PHE A 405 16.67 10.20 9.54
N PHE A 406 16.37 11.50 9.59
CA PHE A 406 15.06 11.98 10.00
C PHE A 406 14.18 12.12 8.77
N PHE A 407 13.08 11.38 8.77
CA PHE A 407 12.12 11.41 7.67
C PHE A 407 11.17 12.59 7.83
N SER A 408 10.97 13.32 6.72
CA SER A 408 10.09 14.49 6.54
C SER A 408 10.57 15.80 7.17
N ASP A 409 10.08 16.90 6.59
CA ASP A 409 10.28 18.27 7.08
C ASP A 409 9.74 18.48 8.50
N TYR A 410 8.74 17.71 8.94
CA TYR A 410 8.20 17.83 10.30
C TYR A 410 9.22 17.44 11.37
N CYS A 411 10.02 16.39 11.14
CA CYS A 411 11.10 16.04 12.05
C CYS A 411 12.11 17.20 12.12
N LYS A 412 12.44 17.79 10.97
CA LYS A 412 13.31 18.96 10.88
C LYS A 412 12.76 20.13 11.69
N ASP A 413 11.51 20.50 11.50
CA ASP A 413 10.88 21.63 12.20
C ASP A 413 10.88 21.48 13.73
N LEU A 414 10.85 20.24 14.24
CA LEU A 414 10.89 19.95 15.67
C LEU A 414 12.30 20.03 16.27
N ILE A 415 13.34 19.68 15.52
CA ILE A 415 14.69 19.48 16.10
C ILE A 415 15.78 20.38 15.51
N PHE A 416 15.48 21.13 14.45
CA PHE A 416 16.42 22.00 13.74
C PHE A 416 16.38 23.42 14.28
N GLY A 417 17.55 23.97 14.62
CA GLY A 417 17.70 25.32 15.17
C GLY A 417 18.99 25.48 15.97
N ALA A 418 19.46 26.72 16.12
CA ALA A 418 20.74 27.01 16.77
C ALA A 418 20.86 26.40 18.18
N ASP A 419 19.75 26.43 18.93
CA ASP A 419 19.64 25.92 20.30
C ASP A 419 18.89 24.58 20.39
N ARG A 420 18.74 23.86 19.27
CA ARG A 420 18.03 22.57 19.21
C ARG A 420 19.01 21.41 19.03
N TRP A 421 18.55 20.25 18.54
CA TRP A 421 19.42 19.08 18.38
C TRP A 421 20.36 19.21 17.20
N VAL A 422 19.91 19.89 16.14
CA VAL A 422 20.69 20.05 14.92
C VAL A 422 20.85 21.54 14.64
N ASN A 423 22.08 22.02 14.80
CA ASN A 423 22.41 23.42 14.54
C ASN A 423 22.58 23.65 13.03
N PRO A 424 21.91 24.63 12.42
CA PRO A 424 22.09 24.96 11.00
C PRO A 424 23.55 25.24 10.61
N ASN A 425 24.35 25.77 11.54
CA ASN A 425 25.76 26.09 11.31
C ASN A 425 26.69 24.86 11.36
N SER A 426 26.15 23.67 11.65
CA SER A 426 26.92 22.41 11.66
C SER A 426 26.97 21.73 10.29
N GLU A 427 26.41 22.34 9.25
CA GLU A 427 26.33 21.75 7.91
C GLU A 427 27.73 21.50 7.33
N SER A 428 27.97 20.26 6.91
CA SER A 428 29.18 19.84 6.22
C SER A 428 28.85 18.69 5.26
N ASN A 429 29.23 18.84 3.98
CA ASN A 429 28.97 17.86 2.93
C ASN A 429 27.49 17.41 2.87
N GLU A 430 26.56 18.37 2.92
CA GLU A 430 25.10 18.14 2.88
C GLU A 430 24.53 17.32 4.05
N SER A 431 25.35 17.08 5.09
CA SER A 431 24.94 16.49 6.36
C SER A 431 25.09 17.51 7.49
N TYR A 432 24.39 17.27 8.59
CA TYR A 432 24.54 18.04 9.83
C TYR A 432 25.12 17.15 10.92
N ILE A 433 25.47 17.73 12.07
CA ILE A 433 25.90 16.96 13.24
C ILE A 433 24.85 17.05 14.32
N LEU A 434 24.51 15.91 14.92
CA LEU A 434 23.68 15.89 16.12
C LEU A 434 24.47 16.52 17.28
N ASN A 435 23.98 17.64 17.80
CA ASN A 435 24.62 18.41 18.87
C ASN A 435 25.03 17.51 20.04
N GLY A 436 26.25 17.69 20.54
CA GLY A 436 26.80 16.87 21.62
C GLY A 436 27.39 15.52 21.18
N THR A 437 27.39 15.23 19.88
CA THR A 437 27.92 13.98 19.32
C THR A 437 28.70 14.26 18.03
N ASN A 438 29.22 13.20 17.39
CA ASN A 438 29.76 13.23 16.04
C ASN A 438 28.87 12.47 15.04
N PHE A 439 27.60 12.21 15.39
CA PHE A 439 26.70 11.44 14.54
C PHE A 439 26.23 12.33 13.38
N PRO A 440 26.46 11.91 12.11
CA PRO A 440 25.97 12.64 10.96
C PRO A 440 24.46 12.48 10.84
N VAL A 441 23.79 13.60 10.54
CA VAL A 441 22.33 13.73 10.46
C VAL A 441 21.93 14.17 9.06
N PHE A 442 20.96 13.47 8.50
CA PHE A 442 20.35 13.77 7.21
C PHE A 442 18.86 14.01 7.40
N PHE A 443 18.35 15.06 6.75
CA PHE A 443 16.92 15.29 6.61
C PHE A 443 16.51 14.89 5.21
N THR A 444 15.65 13.88 5.11
CA THR A 444 15.27 13.33 3.82
C THR A 444 13.79 13.01 3.78
N ASN A 445 13.26 12.78 2.58
CA ASN A 445 12.01 12.05 2.44
C ASN A 445 12.18 10.63 3.02
N ASP A 446 11.07 9.91 3.24
CA ASP A 446 11.16 8.50 3.61
C ASP A 446 11.90 7.76 2.49
N ILE A 447 12.98 7.04 2.83
CA ILE A 447 13.82 6.36 1.84
C ILE A 447 13.03 5.37 0.98
N THR A 448 11.93 4.83 1.50
CA THR A 448 11.04 3.92 0.77
C THR A 448 10.23 4.63 -0.32
N SER A 449 10.14 5.96 -0.27
CA SER A 449 9.48 6.81 -1.28
C SER A 449 10.44 7.44 -2.28
N MET A 450 11.75 7.32 -2.07
CA MET A 450 12.77 7.86 -2.95
C MET A 450 12.93 7.04 -4.24
N THR A 451 13.33 7.72 -5.31
CA THR A 451 13.78 7.07 -6.54
C THR A 451 15.12 6.37 -6.34
N VAL A 452 15.44 5.41 -7.23
CA VAL A 452 16.73 4.70 -7.19
C VAL A 452 17.92 5.65 -7.35
N VAL A 453 17.76 6.75 -8.09
CA VAL A 453 18.81 7.76 -8.29
C VAL A 453 19.08 8.51 -6.99
N GLU A 454 18.03 9.02 -6.33
CA GLU A 454 18.14 9.72 -5.04
C GLU A 454 18.75 8.81 -3.96
N GLN A 455 18.33 7.53 -3.90
CA GLN A 455 18.94 6.57 -2.98
C GLN A 455 20.42 6.34 -3.29
N SER A 456 20.81 6.28 -4.57
CA SER A 456 22.21 6.06 -4.96
C SER A 456 23.09 7.27 -4.63
N GLU A 457 22.61 8.48 -4.85
CA GLU A 457 23.30 9.72 -4.47
C GLU A 457 23.52 9.77 -2.95
N LEU A 458 22.47 9.48 -2.17
CA LEU A 458 22.54 9.45 -0.71
C LEU A 458 23.51 8.37 -0.20
N ILE A 459 23.53 7.20 -0.83
CA ILE A 459 24.47 6.11 -0.50
C ILE A 459 25.92 6.54 -0.70
N GLU A 460 26.24 7.22 -1.81
CA GLU A 460 27.60 7.69 -2.06
C GLU A 460 28.03 8.76 -1.06
N GLN A 461 27.15 9.71 -0.71
CA GLN A 461 27.41 10.71 0.34
C GLN A 461 27.75 10.07 1.68
N ILE A 462 27.02 9.01 2.07
CA ILE A 462 27.25 8.31 3.33
C ILE A 462 28.59 7.57 3.30
N LYS A 463 28.93 6.88 2.20
CA LYS A 463 30.20 6.15 2.10
C LYS A 463 31.40 7.07 2.29
N ASP A 464 31.37 8.26 1.70
CA ASP A 464 32.43 9.27 1.85
C ASP A 464 32.60 9.75 3.30
N LEU A 465 31.53 9.69 4.11
CA LEU A 465 31.53 10.04 5.53
C LEU A 465 31.96 8.87 6.42
N ILE A 466 31.58 7.64 6.12
CA ILE A 466 31.91 6.44 6.91
C ILE A 466 33.37 6.01 6.73
N ILE A 467 33.98 6.28 5.57
CA ILE A 467 35.37 5.89 5.25
C ILE A 467 36.41 6.82 5.94
N LYS A 468 35.99 7.99 6.43
CA LYS A 468 36.84 8.92 7.20
C LYS A 468 36.76 8.67 8.69
#